data_AF-A0A5S4TAT2-F1
#
_entry.id   AF-A0A5S4TAT2-F1
#
_cell.length_a   1.000
_cell.length_b   1.000
_cell.length_c   1.000
_cell.angle_alpha   90.00
_cell.angle_beta   90.00
_cell.angle_gamma   90.00
#
_symmetry.space_group_name_H-M   'P 1'
#
loop_
_entity.id
_entity.type
_entity.pdbx_description
1 polymer ?
#
loop_
_entity_poly.entity_id
_entity_poly.type
_entity_poly.pdbx_seq_one_letter_code
_entity_poly.pdbx_strand_id
1 'polypeptide(L)'
;VVVDWAMRYGNPSIKERIAALAAQGCGRLLVVPLYPQYSAATSATVCDEAFRVLAGMRAQPILRVTPPYYDDPDYIEALAVSINGHLATLPFQPEIIVASFHGMPKAYVDKGDPYQAHCIATTNALRKRLGLDASRLLLTFQ
;
A
#
# COMPACT_ATOMS: atom_id res chain seq x y z
N VAL A 1 -5.10 21.72 -5.73
CA VAL A 1 -4.80 20.27 -5.83
C VAL A 1 -6.14 19.55 -5.84
N VAL A 2 -6.39 18.69 -6.83
CA VAL A 2 -7.62 17.88 -6.92
C VAL A 2 -7.26 16.45 -6.52
N VAL A 3 -8.13 15.81 -5.74
CA VAL A 3 -7.95 14.44 -5.27
C VAL A 3 -9.13 13.60 -5.76
N ASP A 4 -8.85 12.41 -6.28
CA ASP A 4 -9.84 11.43 -6.72
C ASP A 4 -9.30 10.02 -6.41
N TRP A 5 -10.17 9.00 -6.46
CA TRP A 5 -9.83 7.61 -6.18
C TRP A 5 -10.31 6.70 -7.31
N ALA A 6 -9.60 5.60 -7.52
CA ALA A 6 -9.93 4.62 -8.56
C ALA A 6 -9.62 3.20 -8.10
N MET A 7 -10.38 2.25 -8.62
CA MET A 7 -10.17 0.83 -8.42
C MET A 7 -9.36 0.24 -9.58
N ARG A 8 -8.39 -0.62 -9.26
CA ARG A 8 -7.72 -1.43 -10.30
C ARG A 8 -8.69 -2.39 -10.96
N TYR A 9 -9.49 -3.06 -10.13
CA TYR A 9 -10.53 -4.00 -10.52
C TYR A 9 -11.81 -3.57 -9.79
N GLY A 10 -12.63 -2.75 -10.43
CA GLY A 10 -13.85 -2.22 -9.84
C GLY A 10 -14.22 -0.85 -10.41
N ASN A 11 -15.21 -0.21 -9.76
CA ASN A 11 -15.69 1.11 -10.12
C ASN A 11 -15.45 2.10 -8.97
N PRO A 12 -15.07 3.36 -9.26
CA PRO A 12 -14.75 3.89 -10.59
C PRO A 12 -13.39 3.37 -11.09
N SER A 13 -13.25 3.21 -12.41
CA SER A 13 -12.03 2.65 -13.00
C SER A 13 -10.90 3.69 -13.14
N ILE A 14 -9.63 3.24 -13.17
CA ILE A 14 -8.46 4.12 -13.40
C ILE A 14 -8.63 4.96 -14.67
N LYS A 15 -9.12 4.36 -15.77
CA LYS A 15 -9.38 5.05 -17.04
C LYS A 15 -10.33 6.22 -16.88
N GLU A 16 -11.46 5.96 -16.23
CA GLU A 16 -12.52 6.93 -16.06
C GLU A 16 -12.06 8.13 -15.23
N ARG A 17 -11.31 7.86 -14.16
CA ARG A 17 -10.83 8.90 -13.24
C ARG A 17 -9.69 9.72 -13.82
N ILE A 18 -8.77 9.11 -14.57
CA ILE A 18 -7.76 9.85 -15.33
C ILE A 18 -8.43 10.79 -16.35
N ALA A 19 -9.44 10.31 -17.08
CA ALA A 19 -10.17 11.13 -18.04
C ALA A 19 -10.92 12.30 -17.35
N ALA A 20 -11.56 12.05 -16.21
CA ALA A 20 -12.26 13.07 -15.43
C ALA A 20 -11.29 14.17 -14.93
N LEU A 21 -10.13 13.79 -14.40
CA LEU A 21 -9.10 14.73 -13.97
C LEU A 21 -8.52 15.53 -15.14
N ALA A 22 -8.26 14.88 -16.28
CA ALA A 22 -7.78 15.55 -17.48
C ALA A 22 -8.80 16.56 -18.03
N ALA A 23 -10.09 16.22 -18.02
CA ALA A 23 -11.18 17.12 -18.43
C ALA A 23 -11.31 18.36 -17.52
N GLN A 24 -10.89 18.26 -16.26
CA GLN A 24 -10.79 19.39 -15.33
C GLN A 24 -9.52 20.24 -15.55
N GLY A 25 -8.71 19.94 -16.58
CA GLY A 25 -7.47 20.66 -16.87
C GLY A 25 -6.26 20.19 -16.06
N CYS A 26 -6.31 19.03 -15.40
CA CYS A 26 -5.16 18.49 -14.67
C CYS A 26 -4.08 17.99 -15.64
N GLY A 27 -3.05 18.79 -15.88
CA GLY A 27 -1.89 18.41 -16.72
C GLY A 27 -0.80 17.62 -15.99
N ARG A 28 -0.90 17.43 -14.67
CA ARG A 28 0.05 16.69 -13.83
C ARG A 28 -0.72 15.76 -12.89
N LEU A 29 -0.38 14.48 -12.92
CA LEU A 29 -0.98 13.44 -12.10
C LEU A 29 0.06 12.80 -11.19
N LEU A 30 -0.30 12.59 -9.93
CA LEU A 30 0.44 11.76 -8.98
C LEU A 30 -0.43 10.55 -8.65
N VAL A 31 0.03 9.35 -9.03
CA VAL A 31 -0.63 8.09 -8.66
C VAL A 31 -0.05 7.63 -7.33
N VAL A 32 -0.95 7.36 -6.38
CA VAL A 32 -0.61 6.86 -5.05
C VAL A 32 -1.26 5.50 -4.88
N PRO A 33 -0.56 4.39 -5.15
CA PRO A 33 -1.07 3.06 -4.81
C PRO A 33 -1.29 2.97 -3.30
N LEU A 34 -2.49 2.60 -2.87
CA LEU A 34 -2.84 2.50 -1.44
C LEU A 34 -2.32 1.20 -0.77
N TYR A 35 -1.32 0.58 -1.38
CA TYR A 35 -0.60 -0.58 -0.84
C TYR A 35 0.76 -0.08 -0.34
N PRO A 36 0.98 -0.02 0.99
CA PRO A 36 2.24 0.48 1.54
C PRO A 36 3.44 -0.39 1.12
N GLN A 37 3.24 -1.70 1.07
CA GLN A 37 4.22 -2.68 0.59
C GLN A 37 4.04 -2.89 -0.91
N TYR A 38 5.06 -2.57 -1.70
CA TYR A 38 5.06 -2.83 -3.14
C TYR A 38 4.95 -4.33 -3.45
N SER A 39 4.09 -4.69 -4.40
CA SER A 39 4.13 -5.97 -5.11
C SER A 39 3.84 -5.77 -6.60
N ALA A 40 4.41 -6.64 -7.44
CA ALA A 40 4.05 -6.78 -8.84
C ALA A 40 2.57 -7.14 -9.02
N ALA A 41 1.98 -7.87 -8.08
CA ALA A 41 0.58 -8.30 -8.13
C ALA A 41 -0.43 -7.20 -7.73
N THR A 42 0.03 -6.08 -7.14
CA THR A 42 -0.83 -4.98 -6.67
C THR A 42 -0.38 -3.64 -7.22
N SER A 43 0.63 -3.01 -6.64
CA SER A 43 1.11 -1.67 -6.97
C SER A 43 1.55 -1.57 -8.44
N ALA A 44 2.26 -2.57 -8.97
CA ALA A 44 2.66 -2.56 -10.37
C ALA A 44 1.45 -2.62 -11.32
N THR A 45 0.45 -3.44 -11.02
CA THR A 45 -0.76 -3.54 -11.86
C THR A 45 -1.53 -2.24 -11.97
N VAL A 46 -1.50 -1.40 -10.91
CA VAL A 46 -2.07 -0.04 -10.92
C VAL A 46 -1.28 0.85 -11.87
N CYS A 47 0.05 0.78 -11.81
CA CYS A 47 0.93 1.52 -12.70
C CYS A 47 0.73 1.09 -14.16
N ASP A 48 0.72 -0.22 -14.44
CA ASP A 48 0.51 -0.78 -15.77
C ASP A 48 -0.80 -0.29 -16.38
N GLU A 49 -1.89 -0.27 -15.59
CA GLU A 49 -3.18 0.22 -16.06
C GLU A 49 -3.17 1.74 -16.28
N ALA A 50 -2.54 2.52 -15.40
CA ALA A 50 -2.40 3.96 -15.60
C ALA A 50 -1.59 4.28 -16.86
N PHE A 51 -0.46 3.61 -17.09
CA PHE A 51 0.35 3.75 -18.30
C PHE A 51 -0.42 3.32 -19.54
N ARG A 52 -1.18 2.22 -19.48
CA ARG A 52 -2.04 1.76 -20.58
C ARG A 52 -3.09 2.79 -20.95
N VAL A 53 -3.72 3.45 -19.97
CA VAL A 53 -4.69 4.52 -20.21
C VAL A 53 -4.01 5.71 -20.89
N LEU A 54 -2.87 6.16 -20.37
CA LEU A 54 -2.12 7.29 -20.93
C LEU A 54 -1.65 7.01 -22.35
N ALA A 55 -1.20 5.78 -22.65
CA ALA A 55 -0.80 5.38 -24.00
C ALA A 55 -1.92 5.56 -25.04
N GLY A 56 -3.19 5.54 -24.63
CA GLY A 56 -4.34 5.82 -25.49
C GLY A 56 -4.69 7.30 -25.66
N MET A 57 -4.03 8.21 -24.94
CA MET A 57 -4.31 9.65 -24.97
C MET A 57 -3.33 10.38 -25.90
N ARG A 58 -3.86 11.30 -26.73
CA ARG A 58 -3.03 12.14 -27.61
C ARG A 58 -2.23 13.19 -26.84
N ALA A 59 -2.88 13.86 -25.89
CA ALA A 59 -2.27 14.82 -24.98
C ALA A 59 -2.22 14.20 -23.58
N GLN A 60 -1.08 13.60 -23.24
CA GLN A 60 -0.90 12.91 -21.96
C GLN A 60 -0.54 13.90 -20.85
N PRO A 61 -1.18 13.84 -19.68
CA PRO A 61 -0.68 14.52 -18.51
C PRO A 61 0.65 13.92 -18.05
N ILE A 62 1.48 14.73 -17.38
CA ILE A 62 2.74 14.27 -16.78
C ILE A 62 2.40 13.38 -15.60
N LEU A 63 2.90 12.14 -15.60
CA LEU A 63 2.66 11.17 -14.53
C LEU A 63 3.85 11.06 -13.58
N ARG A 64 3.56 10.96 -12.27
CA ARG A 64 4.47 10.41 -11.25
C ARG A 64 3.74 9.34 -10.47
N VAL A 65 4.49 8.39 -9.92
CA VAL A 65 4.01 7.39 -8.98
C VAL A 65 4.79 7.54 -7.68
N THR A 66 4.12 7.45 -6.53
CA THR A 66 4.81 7.46 -5.25
C THR A 66 5.64 6.19 -5.06
N PRO A 67 6.78 6.26 -4.35
CA PRO A 67 7.44 5.05 -3.87
C PRO A 67 6.52 4.30 -2.89
N PRO A 68 6.80 3.01 -2.62
CA PRO A 68 6.18 2.35 -1.48
C PRO A 68 6.62 3.03 -0.17
N TYR A 69 5.77 2.94 0.85
CA TYR A 69 5.89 3.70 2.11
C TYR A 69 5.72 2.77 3.32
N TYR A 70 6.15 1.52 3.19
CA TYR A 70 5.97 0.45 4.18
C TYR A 70 6.68 0.70 5.51
N ASP A 71 7.74 1.50 5.53
CA ASP A 71 8.53 1.89 6.70
C ASP A 71 8.48 3.40 6.99
N ASP A 72 7.57 4.12 6.33
CA ASP A 72 7.38 5.54 6.56
C ASP A 72 6.96 5.80 8.02
N PRO A 73 7.62 6.73 8.74
CA PRO A 73 7.33 6.98 10.15
C PRO A 73 5.87 7.32 10.45
N ASP A 74 5.19 8.08 9.57
CA ASP A 74 3.80 8.48 9.78
C ASP A 74 2.86 7.30 9.56
N TYR A 75 3.16 6.42 8.59
CA TYR A 75 2.42 5.17 8.40
C TYR A 75 2.55 4.24 9.61
N ILE A 76 3.78 4.06 10.11
CA ILE A 76 4.04 3.21 11.29
C ILE A 76 3.38 3.80 12.54
N GLU A 77 3.39 5.12 12.71
CA GLU A 77 2.69 5.80 13.81
C GLU A 77 1.18 5.57 13.72
N ALA A 78 0.58 5.75 12.54
CA ALA A 78 -0.85 5.54 12.34
C ALA A 78 -1.28 4.11 12.71
N LEU A 79 -0.49 3.11 12.31
CA LEU A 79 -0.72 1.72 12.70
C LEU A 79 -0.56 1.52 14.21
N ALA A 80 0.49 2.05 14.83
CA ALA A 80 0.73 1.92 16.26
C ALA A 80 -0.39 2.56 17.11
N VAL A 81 -0.88 3.74 16.70
CA VAL A 81 -2.02 4.41 17.32
C VAL A 81 -3.28 3.55 17.20
N SER A 82 -3.54 2.99 16.01
CA SER A 82 -4.69 2.10 15.80
C SER A 82 -4.63 0.85 16.67
N ILE A 83 -3.46 0.19 16.72
CA ILE A 83 -3.23 -1.00 17.55
C ILE A 83 -3.44 -0.67 19.02
N ASN A 84 -2.77 0.35 19.55
CA ASN A 84 -2.89 0.74 20.97
C ASN A 84 -4.31 1.17 21.32
N GLY A 85 -4.97 1.89 20.42
CA GLY A 85 -6.37 2.28 20.58
C GLY A 85 -7.28 1.07 20.72
N HIS A 86 -7.11 0.03 19.89
CA HIS A 86 -7.86 -1.21 20.01
C HIS A 86 -7.49 -2.00 21.28
N LEU A 87 -6.20 -2.16 21.58
CA LEU A 87 -5.74 -2.88 22.78
C LEU A 87 -6.31 -2.27 24.07
N ALA A 88 -6.43 -0.94 24.15
CA ALA A 88 -7.03 -0.25 25.29
C ALA A 88 -8.52 -0.57 25.50
N THR A 89 -9.22 -1.08 24.47
CA THR A 89 -10.62 -1.49 24.59
C THR A 89 -10.80 -2.92 25.12
N LEU A 90 -9.73 -3.71 25.18
CA LEU A 90 -9.80 -5.10 25.62
C LEU A 90 -9.83 -5.19 27.16
N PRO A 91 -10.62 -6.10 27.73
CA PRO A 91 -10.62 -6.34 29.17
C PRO A 91 -9.41 -7.16 29.65
N PHE A 92 -8.51 -7.54 28.73
CA PHE A 92 -7.31 -8.34 28.99
C PHE A 92 -6.13 -7.81 28.16
N GLN A 93 -4.92 -8.21 28.52
CA GLN A 93 -3.72 -7.95 27.72
C GLN A 93 -3.39 -9.19 26.86
N PRO A 94 -3.37 -9.07 25.52
CA PRO A 94 -2.97 -10.19 24.67
C PRO A 94 -1.52 -10.60 24.90
N GLU A 95 -1.29 -11.92 24.97
CA GLU A 95 0.04 -12.50 25.03
C GLU A 95 0.80 -12.29 23.71
N ILE A 96 0.11 -12.49 22.58
CA ILE A 96 0.66 -12.38 21.23
C ILE A 96 -0.31 -11.56 20.35
N ILE A 97 0.25 -10.64 19.58
CA ILE A 97 -0.40 -9.91 18.49
C ILE A 97 0.09 -10.52 17.18
N VAL A 98 -0.81 -10.76 16.23
CA VAL A 98 -0.46 -11.34 14.92
C VAL A 98 -0.61 -10.28 13.83
N ALA A 99 0.51 -9.90 13.22
CA ALA A 99 0.53 -9.14 11.99
C ALA A 99 0.38 -10.10 10.81
N SER A 100 -0.83 -10.19 10.25
CA SER A 100 -1.16 -11.08 9.14
C SER A 100 -1.24 -10.33 7.81
N PHE A 101 -0.31 -10.60 6.89
CA PHE A 101 -0.32 -10.07 5.52
C PHE A 101 -0.90 -11.10 4.53
N HIS A 102 -1.25 -10.69 3.33
CA HIS A 102 -1.65 -11.64 2.29
C HIS A 102 -0.45 -12.49 1.85
N GLY A 103 -0.65 -13.80 1.74
CA GLY A 103 0.33 -14.70 1.16
C GLY A 103 0.54 -14.41 -0.32
N MET A 104 1.74 -14.77 -0.81
CA MET A 104 2.10 -14.65 -2.22
C MET A 104 2.79 -15.94 -2.66
N PRO A 105 2.57 -16.42 -3.90
CA PRO A 105 3.27 -17.59 -4.38
C PRO A 105 4.78 -17.40 -4.31
N LYS A 106 5.50 -18.43 -3.81
CA LYS A 106 6.97 -18.39 -3.67
C LYS A 106 7.69 -17.97 -4.96
N ALA A 107 7.16 -18.39 -6.12
CA ALA A 107 7.71 -18.02 -7.42
C ALA A 107 7.77 -16.50 -7.69
N TYR A 108 6.94 -15.67 -7.04
CA TYR A 108 7.00 -14.21 -7.18
C TYR A 108 8.18 -13.65 -6.39
N VAL A 109 8.37 -14.13 -5.16
CA VAL A 109 9.55 -13.79 -4.35
C VAL A 109 10.83 -14.21 -5.06
N ASP A 110 10.87 -15.42 -5.61
CA ASP A 110 12.03 -15.94 -6.34
C ASP A 110 12.33 -15.13 -7.63
N LYS A 111 11.32 -14.44 -8.19
CA LYS A 111 11.48 -13.51 -9.32
C LYS A 111 11.84 -12.08 -8.90
N GLY A 112 12.04 -11.82 -7.61
CA GLY A 112 12.48 -10.54 -7.07
C GLY A 112 11.35 -9.60 -6.63
N ASP A 113 10.13 -10.08 -6.43
CA ASP A 113 9.07 -9.26 -5.84
C ASP A 113 9.44 -8.88 -4.38
N PRO A 114 9.49 -7.58 -4.03
CA PRO A 114 9.98 -7.14 -2.73
C PRO A 114 8.92 -7.22 -1.61
N TYR A 115 7.69 -7.61 -1.91
CA TYR A 115 6.56 -7.57 -0.97
C TYR A 115 6.87 -8.23 0.37
N GLN A 116 7.45 -9.43 0.36
CA GLN A 116 7.79 -10.15 1.59
C GLN A 116 8.77 -9.35 2.46
N ALA A 117 9.82 -8.79 1.85
CA ALA A 117 10.81 -7.99 2.57
C ALA A 117 10.19 -6.70 3.13
N HIS A 118 9.30 -6.04 2.39
CA HIS A 118 8.57 -4.86 2.85
C HIS A 118 7.60 -5.16 4.00
N CYS A 119 6.91 -6.31 3.98
CA CYS A 119 6.08 -6.77 5.11
C CYS A 119 6.93 -6.98 6.37
N ILE A 120 8.07 -7.67 6.22
CA ILE A 120 9.03 -7.87 7.33
C ILE A 120 9.50 -6.53 7.89
N ALA A 121 9.88 -5.59 7.02
CA ALA A 121 10.32 -4.25 7.42
C ALA A 121 9.21 -3.48 8.17
N THR A 122 7.97 -3.52 7.68
CA THR A 122 6.81 -2.92 8.35
C THR A 122 6.65 -3.47 9.77
N THR A 123 6.68 -4.80 9.93
CA THR A 123 6.53 -5.44 11.24
C THR A 123 7.69 -5.12 12.17
N ASN A 124 8.93 -5.05 11.66
CA ASN A 124 10.08 -4.68 12.47
C ASN A 124 10.04 -3.22 12.93
N ALA A 125 9.57 -2.31 12.07
CA ALA A 125 9.36 -0.91 12.44
C ALA A 125 8.25 -0.78 13.51
N LEU A 126 7.16 -1.53 13.37
CA LEU A 126 6.10 -1.61 14.39
C LEU A 126 6.60 -2.19 15.72
N ARG A 127 7.36 -3.28 15.69
CA ARG A 127 8.02 -3.86 16.88
C ARG A 127 8.82 -2.81 17.63
N LYS A 128 9.67 -2.08 16.91
CA LYS A 128 10.47 -0.98 17.48
C LYS A 128 9.57 0.11 18.06
N ARG A 129 8.52 0.52 17.33
CA ARG A 129 7.60 1.59 17.75
C ARG A 129 6.76 1.22 18.97
N LEU A 130 6.37 -0.04 19.11
CA LEU A 130 5.53 -0.54 20.20
C LEU A 130 6.33 -1.10 21.39
N GLY A 131 7.66 -1.22 21.26
CA GLY A 131 8.49 -1.87 22.28
C GLY A 131 8.23 -3.37 22.40
N LEU A 132 7.88 -4.02 21.29
CA LEU A 132 7.56 -5.44 21.22
C LEU A 132 8.65 -6.21 20.46
N ASP A 133 8.85 -7.47 20.81
CA ASP A 133 9.73 -8.39 20.05
C ASP A 133 8.93 -9.37 19.19
N ALA A 134 9.62 -10.33 18.57
CA ALA A 134 9.00 -11.34 17.71
C ALA A 134 8.12 -12.36 18.46
N SER A 135 8.28 -12.50 19.77
CA SER A 135 7.43 -13.36 20.61
C SER A 135 6.10 -12.71 20.95
N ARG A 136 6.05 -11.37 20.99
CA ARG A 136 4.85 -10.58 21.31
C ARG A 136 4.12 -10.04 20.07
N LEU A 137 4.83 -9.78 18.97
CA LEU A 137 4.25 -9.40 17.67
C LEU A 137 4.74 -10.37 16.59
N LEU A 138 3.93 -11.37 16.28
CA LEU A 138 4.23 -12.42 15.31
C LEU A 138 3.89 -11.95 13.89
N LEU A 139 4.79 -12.21 12.93
CA LEU A 139 4.53 -11.98 11.51
C LEU A 139 3.99 -13.27 10.88
N THR A 140 2.86 -13.19 10.19
CA THR A 140 2.28 -14.29 9.43
C THR A 140 1.83 -13.84 8.04
N PHE A 141 1.61 -14.81 7.16
CA PHE A 141 1.02 -14.63 5.84
C PHE A 141 -0.17 -15.59 5.70
N GLN A 142 -1.31 -15.11 5.19
CA GLN A 142 -2.57 -15.86 5.05
C GLN A 142 -2.89 -16.26 3.61
#